data_AF-A0A9W8TVS2-F1
#
_entry.id   AF-A0A9W8TVS2-F1
#
_cell.length_a   1.000
_cell.length_b   1.000
_cell.length_c   1.000
_cell.angle_alpha   90.00
_cell.angle_beta   90.00
_cell.angle_gamma   90.00
#
_symmetry.space_group_name_H-M   'P 1'
#
loop_
_entity.id
_entity.type
_entity.pdbx_description
1 polymer ?
#
loop_
_entity_poly.entity_id
_entity_poly.type
_entity_poly.pdbx_seq_one_letter_code
_entity_poly.pdbx_strand_id
1 'polypeptide(L)'
;MALTTRIPLPLLPVPPSWYPGHMMKFTRMLPSLLTRTDVVVEIRDSRLPLTSINKSLEGALRKWRLERGWDANDPTRRVINAAPCERLVVFNKRDLVPEWGMEPFRLAMTRKCPGQQFIFASWHKPRDIRDLNRTLVNIARKYPHTPELNVLVIGMPNVGKSTLLNALRSMGIKGKTPKAFKTSAQPGLTQAISTRLKLSIEPLIYAFDTPGVMLPFLGQGVRGAERGVKLALIAGIKEGMYDMNTLAAYLLYRLNVLDPISPAYLVLLPEGTQPIIDSEEFLTKIAQRMGMVKRGAELDLSRAAAYFVRWWREEGGLRAASPHYHLLFAANKDETNTNRENTDFTHGWGFDFEWQISPRDFTNAIDESNVASVVQLKMEECIDRYLIDSEEEDRDESNISATQRKKQLTIGEKARRRAKYEKASSSRLKNAR
;
A
#
# COMPACT_ATOMS: atom_id res chain seq x y z
N MET A 1 25.54 -17.35 17.67
CA MET A 1 25.29 -16.14 18.48
C MET A 1 23.82 -15.80 18.31
N ALA A 2 23.00 -16.19 19.29
CA ALA A 2 21.56 -16.02 19.28
C ALA A 2 21.18 -14.54 19.32
N LEU A 3 20.66 -14.00 18.21
CA LEU A 3 19.98 -12.70 18.18
C LEU A 3 18.52 -12.90 18.62
N THR A 4 18.33 -13.28 19.89
CA THR A 4 17.03 -13.22 20.59
C THR A 4 16.82 -11.86 21.28
N THR A 5 17.62 -10.85 20.94
CA THR A 5 17.39 -9.47 21.36
C THR A 5 16.21 -8.91 20.57
N ARG A 6 15.06 -8.70 21.25
CA ARG A 6 13.95 -7.92 20.69
C ARG A 6 14.48 -6.57 20.25
N ILE A 7 14.57 -6.36 18.94
CA ILE A 7 14.94 -5.08 18.37
C ILE A 7 13.87 -4.08 18.82
N PRO A 8 14.23 -2.97 19.49
CA PRO A 8 13.26 -2.01 19.97
C PRO A 8 12.66 -1.22 18.80
N LEU A 9 11.34 -0.99 18.85
CA LEU A 9 10.67 -0.10 17.90
C LEU A 9 11.20 1.33 18.09
N PRO A 10 11.68 2.00 17.02
CA PRO A 10 12.10 3.40 17.12
C PRO A 10 10.91 4.30 17.46
N LEU A 11 11.18 5.46 18.06
CA LEU A 11 10.15 6.44 18.36
C LEU A 11 9.48 6.90 17.05
N LEU A 12 8.18 6.62 16.93
CA LEU A 12 7.41 6.98 15.76
C LEU A 12 6.80 8.38 15.93
N PRO A 13 6.81 9.20 14.86
CA PRO A 13 6.24 10.54 14.92
C PRO A 13 4.72 10.43 14.89
N VAL A 14 4.05 11.40 15.50
CA VAL A 14 2.59 11.51 15.42
C VAL A 14 2.19 11.61 13.94
N PRO A 15 1.24 10.76 13.47
CA PRO A 15 0.88 10.75 12.07
C PRO A 15 0.28 12.11 11.68
N PRO A 16 0.72 12.71 10.56
CA PRO A 16 0.22 14.00 10.15
C PRO A 16 -1.21 13.86 9.67
N SER A 17 -2.04 14.84 10.00
CA SER A 17 -3.36 14.98 9.38
C SER A 17 -3.18 15.44 7.92
N TRP A 18 -3.19 14.48 7.00
CA TRP A 18 -3.06 14.76 5.57
C TRP A 18 -4.27 14.24 4.79
N TYR A 19 -5.34 15.05 4.83
CA TYR A 19 -6.55 14.84 4.04
C TYR A 19 -6.94 16.13 3.29
N PRO A 20 -6.24 16.45 2.19
CA PRO A 20 -6.52 17.65 1.40
C PRO A 20 -7.98 17.77 0.97
N GLY A 21 -8.46 19.01 0.79
CA GLY A 21 -9.86 19.28 0.46
C GLY A 21 -10.37 18.61 -0.83
N HIS A 22 -9.49 18.35 -1.80
CA HIS A 22 -9.85 17.61 -3.01
C HIS A 22 -10.20 16.14 -2.75
N MET A 23 -9.55 15.48 -1.76
CA MET A 23 -9.89 14.11 -1.35
C MET A 23 -11.26 14.08 -0.70
N MET A 24 -11.52 15.05 0.20
CA MET A 24 -12.82 15.19 0.86
C MET A 24 -13.95 15.47 -0.14
N LYS A 25 -13.68 16.31 -1.15
CA LYS A 25 -14.62 16.56 -2.26
C LYS A 25 -14.90 15.27 -3.03
N PHE A 26 -13.87 14.50 -3.38
CA PHE A 26 -14.05 13.23 -4.07
C PHE A 26 -14.90 12.24 -3.26
N THR A 27 -14.61 12.04 -1.97
CA THR A 27 -15.38 11.14 -1.10
C THR A 27 -16.87 11.51 -1.05
N ARG A 28 -17.19 12.82 -1.03
CA ARG A 28 -18.58 13.30 -1.10
C ARG A 28 -19.22 13.06 -2.46
N MET A 29 -18.45 13.12 -3.55
CA MET A 29 -18.93 12.89 -4.92
C MET A 29 -19.04 11.41 -5.28
N LEU A 30 -18.34 10.52 -4.58
CA LEU A 30 -18.24 9.10 -4.91
C LEU A 30 -19.62 8.42 -5.12
N PRO A 31 -20.64 8.60 -4.26
CA PRO A 31 -21.95 7.98 -4.48
C PRO A 31 -22.57 8.38 -5.82
N SER A 32 -22.44 9.65 -6.23
CA SER A 32 -22.94 10.12 -7.53
C SER A 32 -22.17 9.51 -8.70
N LEU A 33 -20.85 9.33 -8.59
CA LEU A 33 -20.06 8.66 -9.63
C LEU A 33 -20.44 7.19 -9.78
N LEU A 34 -20.70 6.50 -8.66
CA LEU A 34 -21.06 5.09 -8.65
C LEU A 34 -22.39 4.82 -9.38
N THR A 35 -23.32 5.77 -9.40
CA THR A 35 -24.58 5.63 -10.16
C THR A 35 -24.36 5.36 -11.65
N ARG A 36 -23.27 5.89 -12.22
CA ARG A 36 -22.88 5.77 -13.63
C ARG A 36 -21.70 4.81 -13.85
N THR A 37 -21.33 4.05 -12.82
CA THR A 37 -20.20 3.13 -12.85
C THR A 37 -20.69 1.69 -12.96
N ASP A 38 -20.09 0.94 -13.88
CA ASP A 38 -20.39 -0.48 -14.09
C ASP A 38 -19.28 -1.37 -13.51
N VAL A 39 -18.03 -0.88 -13.51
CA VAL A 39 -16.90 -1.58 -12.88
C VAL A 39 -16.10 -0.60 -12.02
N VAL A 40 -15.82 -0.99 -10.78
CA VAL A 40 -14.87 -0.30 -9.92
C VAL A 40 -13.55 -1.07 -9.93
N VAL A 41 -12.46 -0.40 -10.34
CA VAL A 41 -11.10 -0.92 -10.22
C VAL A 41 -10.44 -0.21 -9.05
N GLU A 42 -10.31 -0.89 -7.92
CA GLU A 42 -9.62 -0.39 -6.74
C GLU A 42 -8.15 -0.81 -6.79
N ILE A 43 -7.25 0.16 -6.87
CA ILE A 43 -5.81 -0.09 -6.89
C ILE A 43 -5.21 0.09 -5.50
N ARG A 44 -4.47 -0.93 -5.07
CA ARG A 44 -3.69 -0.99 -3.83
C ARG A 44 -2.20 -1.18 -4.13
N ASP A 45 -1.33 -0.87 -3.16
CA ASP A 45 0.11 -1.13 -3.27
C ASP A 45 0.41 -2.51 -2.67
N SER A 46 1.03 -3.40 -3.44
CA SER A 46 1.28 -4.79 -3.03
C SER A 46 2.17 -4.91 -1.79
N ARG A 47 2.98 -3.89 -1.48
CA ARG A 47 3.86 -3.89 -0.29
C ARG A 47 3.09 -3.65 1.01
N LEU A 48 1.89 -3.05 0.93
CA LEU A 48 1.01 -2.72 2.04
C LEU A 48 -0.45 -3.14 1.73
N PRO A 49 -0.72 -4.42 1.49
CA PRO A 49 -2.00 -4.88 0.98
C PRO A 49 -3.16 -4.75 2.00
N LEU A 50 -2.87 -4.72 3.31
CA LEU A 50 -3.86 -4.52 4.38
C LEU A 50 -3.91 -3.05 4.79
N THR A 51 -2.77 -2.41 5.04
CA THR A 51 -2.68 -0.99 5.43
C THR A 51 -3.26 -0.07 4.36
N SER A 52 -3.26 -0.47 3.08
CA SER A 52 -3.85 0.29 1.98
C SER A 52 -5.38 0.20 1.86
N ILE A 53 -6.05 -0.61 2.68
CA ILE A 53 -7.52 -0.75 2.66
C ILE A 53 -8.16 0.57 3.10
N ASN A 54 -8.90 1.22 2.20
CA ASN A 54 -9.60 2.45 2.52
C ASN A 54 -11.05 2.18 2.95
N LYS A 55 -11.23 1.92 4.26
CA LYS A 55 -12.53 1.63 4.87
C LYS A 55 -13.58 2.73 4.66
N SER A 56 -13.15 3.98 4.48
CA SER A 56 -14.09 5.10 4.25
C SER A 56 -14.88 4.98 2.94
N LEU A 57 -14.44 4.14 2.00
CA LEU A 57 -15.12 3.92 0.72
C LEU A 57 -16.07 2.72 0.75
N GLU A 58 -15.92 1.80 1.71
CA GLU A 58 -16.63 0.52 1.75
C GLU A 58 -18.14 0.69 1.83
N GLY A 59 -18.63 1.63 2.63
CA GLY A 59 -20.07 1.89 2.75
C GLY A 59 -20.71 2.30 1.41
N ALA A 60 -20.05 3.17 0.65
CA ALA A 60 -20.53 3.60 -0.66
C ALA A 60 -20.47 2.47 -1.71
N LEU A 61 -19.39 1.68 -1.70
CA LEU A 61 -19.20 0.54 -2.61
C LEU A 61 -20.20 -0.59 -2.33
N ARG A 62 -20.45 -0.90 -1.05
CA ARG A 62 -21.47 -1.89 -0.64
C ARG A 62 -22.85 -1.44 -1.09
N LYS A 63 -23.23 -0.18 -0.80
CA LYS A 63 -24.51 0.38 -1.23
C LYS A 63 -24.69 0.29 -2.75
N TRP A 64 -23.68 0.68 -3.52
CA TRP A 64 -23.69 0.59 -4.98
C TRP A 64 -23.90 -0.85 -5.49
N ARG A 65 -23.23 -1.85 -4.88
CA ARG A 65 -23.45 -3.27 -5.26
C ARG A 65 -24.88 -3.73 -4.97
N LEU A 66 -25.41 -3.41 -3.79
CA LEU A 66 -26.78 -3.78 -3.40
C LEU A 66 -27.82 -3.17 -4.35
N GLU A 67 -27.69 -1.87 -4.65
CA GLU A 67 -28.57 -1.17 -5.61
C GLU A 67 -28.49 -1.75 -7.03
N ARG A 68 -27.38 -2.41 -7.37
CA ARG A 68 -27.14 -3.08 -8.66
C ARG A 68 -27.41 -4.59 -8.62
N GLY A 69 -28.15 -5.07 -7.61
CA GLY A 69 -28.71 -6.41 -7.58
C GLY A 69 -27.84 -7.48 -6.92
N TRP A 70 -26.78 -7.11 -6.20
CA TRP A 70 -26.06 -8.05 -5.33
C TRP A 70 -26.86 -8.37 -4.07
N ASP A 71 -26.76 -9.61 -3.58
CA ASP A 71 -27.47 -10.05 -2.38
C ASP A 71 -26.80 -9.48 -1.10
N ALA A 72 -27.61 -9.06 -0.14
CA ALA A 72 -27.14 -8.50 1.13
C ALA A 72 -26.61 -9.56 2.09
N ASN A 73 -27.09 -10.79 1.98
CA ASN A 73 -26.76 -11.93 2.83
C ASN A 73 -25.73 -12.86 2.18
N ASP A 74 -25.66 -12.89 0.84
CA ASP A 74 -24.68 -13.69 0.09
C ASP A 74 -23.90 -12.82 -0.92
N PRO A 75 -22.67 -12.37 -0.57
CA PRO A 75 -21.87 -11.51 -1.43
C PRO A 75 -21.37 -12.19 -2.71
N THR A 76 -21.57 -13.52 -2.86
CA THR A 76 -21.26 -14.26 -4.09
C THR A 76 -22.42 -14.29 -5.07
N ARG A 77 -23.64 -14.02 -4.59
CA ARG A 77 -24.86 -14.11 -5.37
C ARG A 77 -25.31 -12.76 -5.88
N ARG A 78 -25.74 -12.76 -7.13
CA ARG A 78 -26.39 -11.61 -7.76
C ARG A 78 -27.82 -11.96 -8.13
N VAL A 79 -28.77 -11.31 -7.45
CA VAL A 79 -30.22 -11.49 -7.63
C VAL A 79 -30.68 -10.91 -8.96
N ILE A 80 -30.17 -9.72 -9.33
CA ILE A 80 -30.52 -9.05 -10.59
C ILE A 80 -29.24 -8.82 -11.39
N ASN A 81 -29.15 -9.47 -12.55
CA ASN A 81 -27.97 -9.45 -13.41
C ASN A 81 -28.20 -8.70 -14.75
N ALA A 82 -28.96 -7.60 -14.72
CA ALA A 82 -29.37 -6.88 -15.93
C ALA A 82 -28.27 -5.97 -16.53
N ALA A 83 -27.34 -5.49 -15.71
CA ALA A 83 -26.24 -4.60 -16.13
C ALA A 83 -24.93 -5.00 -15.44
N PRO A 84 -23.74 -4.65 -15.94
CA PRO A 84 -22.50 -4.96 -15.24
C PRO A 84 -22.40 -4.25 -13.87
N CYS A 85 -21.87 -4.95 -12.86
CA CYS A 85 -21.55 -4.39 -11.55
C CYS A 85 -20.45 -5.26 -10.91
N GLU A 86 -19.20 -4.92 -11.20
CA GLU A 86 -18.04 -5.68 -10.73
C GLU A 86 -17.07 -4.78 -9.96
N ARG A 87 -16.56 -5.27 -8.84
CA ARG A 87 -15.45 -4.64 -8.13
C ARG A 87 -14.21 -5.50 -8.31
N LEU A 88 -13.14 -4.92 -8.84
CA LEU A 88 -11.83 -5.55 -9.00
C LEU A 88 -10.85 -4.89 -8.04
N VAL A 89 -10.25 -5.64 -7.13
CA VAL A 89 -9.17 -5.16 -6.27
C VAL A 89 -7.84 -5.56 -6.89
N VAL A 90 -7.06 -4.58 -7.32
CA VAL A 90 -5.79 -4.77 -8.02
C VAL A 90 -4.64 -4.32 -7.13
N PHE A 91 -3.81 -5.25 -6.70
CA PHE A 91 -2.55 -4.98 -6.00
C PHE A 91 -1.47 -4.69 -7.05
N ASN A 92 -1.21 -3.41 -7.27
CA ASN A 92 -0.15 -2.95 -8.18
C ASN A 92 1.23 -3.04 -7.51
N LYS A 93 2.29 -2.96 -8.31
CA LYS A 93 3.70 -3.07 -7.90
C LYS A 93 4.03 -4.48 -7.38
N ARG A 94 3.41 -5.51 -7.96
CA ARG A 94 3.71 -6.91 -7.59
C ARG A 94 5.19 -7.28 -7.81
N ASP A 95 5.90 -6.54 -8.64
CA ASP A 95 7.34 -6.65 -8.87
C ASP A 95 8.20 -6.22 -7.68
N LEU A 96 7.61 -5.54 -6.69
CA LEU A 96 8.29 -5.10 -5.46
C LEU A 96 7.95 -5.97 -4.25
N VAL A 97 7.28 -7.11 -4.46
CA VAL A 97 7.01 -8.11 -3.41
C VAL A 97 7.32 -9.51 -3.93
N PRO A 98 7.70 -10.43 -3.05
CA PRO A 98 7.98 -11.82 -3.42
C PRO A 98 6.74 -12.55 -3.92
N GLU A 99 6.97 -13.47 -4.86
CA GLU A 99 5.89 -14.21 -5.51
C GLU A 99 5.24 -15.27 -4.63
N TRP A 100 6.00 -15.90 -3.74
CA TRP A 100 5.52 -16.95 -2.85
C TRP A 100 4.35 -16.49 -1.95
N GLY A 101 4.26 -15.21 -1.60
CA GLY A 101 3.21 -14.68 -0.72
C GLY A 101 1.96 -14.19 -1.45
N MET A 102 2.01 -14.01 -2.77
CA MET A 102 0.88 -13.46 -3.54
C MET A 102 -0.32 -14.41 -3.56
N GLU A 103 -0.08 -15.69 -3.87
CA GLU A 103 -1.14 -16.68 -3.99
C GLU A 103 -1.77 -17.03 -2.62
N PRO A 104 -0.99 -17.25 -1.55
CA PRO A 104 -1.58 -17.45 -0.22
C PRO A 104 -2.44 -16.29 0.25
N PHE A 105 -1.97 -15.06 0.00
CA PHE A 105 -2.73 -13.85 0.30
C PHE A 105 -4.04 -13.81 -0.47
N ARG A 106 -3.99 -14.11 -1.78
CA ARG A 106 -5.16 -14.12 -2.66
C ARG A 106 -6.20 -15.13 -2.17
N LEU A 107 -5.78 -16.34 -1.80
CA LEU A 107 -6.67 -17.39 -1.28
C LEU A 107 -7.30 -16.97 0.05
N ALA A 108 -6.50 -16.46 0.98
CA ALA A 108 -6.96 -15.99 2.28
C ALA A 108 -8.02 -14.89 2.13
N MET A 109 -7.72 -13.86 1.32
CA MET A 109 -8.66 -12.77 1.07
C MET A 109 -9.92 -13.21 0.33
N THR A 110 -9.82 -14.19 -0.58
CA THR A 110 -11.00 -14.74 -1.28
C THR A 110 -11.92 -15.48 -0.30
N ARG A 111 -11.36 -16.18 0.70
CA ARG A 111 -12.14 -16.83 1.76
C ARG A 111 -12.83 -15.80 2.67
N LYS A 112 -12.12 -14.74 3.05
CA LYS A 112 -12.66 -13.68 3.94
C LYS A 112 -13.62 -12.72 3.23
N CYS A 113 -13.47 -12.54 1.92
CA CYS A 113 -14.30 -11.67 1.08
C CYS A 113 -14.81 -12.46 -0.13
N PRO A 114 -15.74 -13.42 0.07
CA PRO A 114 -16.23 -14.23 -1.02
C PRO A 114 -16.96 -13.37 -2.06
N GLY A 115 -16.73 -13.67 -3.35
CA GLY A 115 -17.27 -12.88 -4.47
C GLY A 115 -16.48 -11.62 -4.81
N GLN A 116 -15.37 -11.34 -4.11
CA GLN A 116 -14.43 -10.27 -4.46
C GLN A 116 -13.27 -10.83 -5.31
N GLN A 117 -12.98 -10.19 -6.44
CA GLN A 117 -11.82 -10.55 -7.26
C GLN A 117 -10.58 -9.77 -6.81
N PHE A 118 -9.48 -10.49 -6.63
CA PHE A 118 -8.17 -9.96 -6.25
C PHE A 118 -7.13 -10.29 -7.32
N ILE A 119 -6.44 -9.28 -7.83
CA ILE A 119 -5.49 -9.41 -8.95
C ILE A 119 -4.16 -8.76 -8.55
N PHE A 120 -3.05 -9.47 -8.71
CA PHE A 120 -1.71 -8.88 -8.59
C PHE A 120 -1.22 -8.43 -9.97
N ALA A 121 -0.71 -7.20 -10.06
CA ALA A 121 -0.24 -6.62 -11.31
C ALA A 121 0.97 -5.70 -11.13
N SER A 122 1.73 -5.50 -12.20
CA SER A 122 2.75 -4.48 -12.31
C SER A 122 2.58 -3.71 -13.61
N TRP A 123 2.59 -2.39 -13.52
CA TRP A 123 2.58 -1.52 -14.72
C TRP A 123 3.89 -1.53 -15.49
N HIS A 124 4.94 -2.17 -14.95
CA HIS A 124 6.17 -2.47 -15.69
C HIS A 124 6.07 -3.77 -16.49
N LYS A 125 5.04 -4.60 -16.25
CA LYS A 125 4.83 -5.88 -16.94
C LYS A 125 3.66 -5.75 -17.93
N PRO A 126 3.92 -5.67 -19.25
CA PRO A 126 2.86 -5.54 -20.26
C PRO A 126 1.83 -6.67 -20.23
N ARG A 127 2.22 -7.87 -19.78
CA ARG A 127 1.32 -9.02 -19.63
C ARG A 127 0.19 -8.72 -18.63
N ASP A 128 0.52 -8.18 -17.46
CA ASP A 128 -0.47 -7.90 -16.41
C ASP A 128 -1.50 -6.85 -16.88
N ILE A 129 -1.05 -5.84 -17.63
CA ILE A 129 -1.91 -4.80 -18.21
C ILE A 129 -2.84 -5.42 -19.26
N ARG A 130 -2.32 -6.33 -20.11
CA ARG A 130 -3.13 -7.06 -21.09
C ARG A 130 -4.16 -7.96 -20.42
N ASP A 131 -3.79 -8.65 -19.35
CA ASP A 131 -4.69 -9.54 -18.62
C ASP A 131 -5.81 -8.74 -17.95
N LEU A 132 -5.50 -7.59 -17.34
CA LEU A 132 -6.52 -6.68 -16.80
C LEU A 132 -7.43 -6.10 -17.91
N ASN A 133 -6.86 -5.67 -19.04
CA ASN A 133 -7.65 -5.22 -20.19
C ASN A 133 -8.58 -6.33 -20.70
N ARG A 134 -8.09 -7.57 -20.80
CA ARG A 134 -8.88 -8.73 -21.19
C ARG A 134 -10.02 -8.99 -20.21
N THR A 135 -9.79 -8.86 -18.90
CA THR A 135 -10.84 -8.97 -17.88
C THR A 135 -11.94 -7.92 -18.10
N LEU A 136 -11.59 -6.66 -18.33
CA LEU A 136 -12.58 -5.60 -18.61
C LEU A 136 -13.36 -5.86 -19.91
N VAL A 137 -12.68 -6.28 -20.97
CA VAL A 137 -13.30 -6.66 -22.24
C VAL A 137 -14.26 -7.85 -22.07
N ASN A 138 -13.86 -8.85 -21.28
CA ASN A 138 -14.70 -10.01 -20.99
C ASN A 138 -15.94 -9.62 -20.17
N ILE A 139 -15.81 -8.70 -19.21
CA ILE A 139 -16.96 -8.15 -18.48
C ILE A 139 -17.90 -7.45 -19.46
N ALA A 140 -17.40 -6.55 -20.32
CA ALA A 140 -18.23 -5.87 -21.30
C ALA A 140 -18.96 -6.85 -22.24
N ARG A 141 -18.29 -7.89 -22.73
CA ARG A 141 -18.88 -8.90 -23.62
C ARG A 141 -19.98 -9.74 -22.98
N LYS A 142 -19.97 -9.91 -21.65
CA LYS A 142 -21.05 -10.60 -20.93
C LYS A 142 -22.37 -9.82 -20.95
N TYR A 143 -22.34 -8.53 -21.25
CA TYR A 143 -23.52 -7.66 -21.27
C TYR A 143 -23.65 -6.96 -22.64
N PRO A 144 -23.99 -7.70 -23.71
CA PRO A 144 -24.04 -7.15 -25.07
C PRO A 144 -25.08 -6.04 -25.26
N HIS A 145 -26.11 -6.00 -24.40
CA HIS A 145 -27.14 -4.95 -24.41
C HIS A 145 -26.68 -3.64 -23.75
N THR A 146 -25.54 -3.65 -23.07
CA THR A 146 -24.94 -2.44 -22.49
C THR A 146 -24.05 -1.79 -23.54
N PRO A 147 -24.36 -0.57 -24.03
CA PRO A 147 -23.66 0.03 -25.16
C PRO A 147 -22.19 0.38 -24.86
N GLU A 148 -21.87 0.61 -23.60
CA GLU A 148 -20.55 1.03 -23.16
C GLU A 148 -20.31 0.61 -21.70
N LEU A 149 -19.08 0.22 -21.38
CA LEU A 149 -18.69 -0.12 -20.01
C LEU A 149 -18.02 1.09 -19.35
N ASN A 150 -18.55 1.54 -18.21
CA ASN A 150 -17.97 2.64 -17.44
C ASN A 150 -17.14 2.13 -16.26
N VAL A 151 -15.85 2.44 -16.27
CA VAL A 151 -14.88 2.01 -15.26
C VAL A 151 -14.49 3.19 -14.36
N LEU A 152 -14.63 3.03 -13.05
CA LEU A 152 -14.13 3.98 -12.06
C LEU A 152 -12.85 3.43 -11.43
N VAL A 153 -11.73 4.14 -11.57
CA VAL A 153 -10.46 3.74 -10.96
C VAL A 153 -10.27 4.49 -9.65
N ILE A 154 -10.25 3.79 -8.53
CA ILE A 154 -10.07 4.37 -7.18
C ILE A 154 -8.82 3.81 -6.50
N GLY A 155 -8.39 4.45 -5.42
CA GLY A 155 -7.25 4.01 -4.61
C GLY A 155 -6.45 5.16 -4.02
N MET A 156 -5.52 4.84 -3.11
CA MET A 156 -4.69 5.84 -2.45
C MET A 156 -3.81 6.65 -3.43
N PRO A 157 -3.24 7.78 -3.02
CA PRO A 157 -2.22 8.48 -3.81
C PRO A 157 -1.04 7.55 -4.16
N ASN A 158 -0.42 7.78 -5.33
CA ASN A 158 0.80 7.08 -5.78
C ASN A 158 0.75 5.55 -5.94
N VAL A 159 -0.45 4.94 -5.90
CA VAL A 159 -0.66 3.53 -6.26
C VAL A 159 -0.59 3.27 -7.77
N GLY A 160 -0.58 4.32 -8.61
CA GLY A 160 -0.43 4.20 -10.07
C GLY A 160 -1.71 4.25 -10.91
N LYS A 161 -2.78 4.92 -10.44
CA LYS A 161 -4.07 5.07 -11.15
C LYS A 161 -3.94 5.70 -12.55
N SER A 162 -3.36 6.89 -12.63
CA SER A 162 -3.19 7.59 -13.91
C SER A 162 -2.21 6.87 -14.84
N THR A 163 -1.21 6.17 -14.28
CA THR A 163 -0.29 5.31 -15.05
C THR A 163 -1.03 4.14 -15.68
N LEU A 164 -1.90 3.46 -14.92
CA LEU A 164 -2.75 2.38 -15.43
C LEU A 164 -3.61 2.87 -16.59
N LEU A 165 -4.29 3.99 -16.43
CA LEU A 165 -5.21 4.50 -17.45
C LEU A 165 -4.51 4.84 -18.77
N ASN A 166 -3.31 5.44 -18.70
CA ASN A 166 -2.48 5.66 -19.88
C ASN A 166 -2.10 4.33 -20.56
N ALA A 167 -1.77 3.30 -19.77
CA ALA A 167 -1.36 2.00 -20.30
C ALA A 167 -2.52 1.15 -20.85
N LEU A 168 -3.69 1.18 -20.22
CA LEU A 168 -4.90 0.54 -20.76
C LEU A 168 -5.32 1.19 -22.08
N ARG A 169 -5.24 2.52 -22.17
CA ARG A 169 -5.56 3.26 -23.40
C ARG A 169 -4.65 2.88 -24.56
N SER A 170 -3.34 2.75 -24.32
CA SER A 170 -2.40 2.36 -25.37
C SER A 170 -2.56 0.90 -25.81
N MET A 171 -3.13 0.04 -24.95
CA MET A 171 -3.41 -1.36 -25.26
C MET A 171 -4.75 -1.56 -25.98
N GLY A 172 -5.81 -0.86 -25.56
CA GLY A 172 -7.16 -1.04 -26.08
C GLY A 172 -7.48 -0.23 -27.35
N ILE A 173 -6.65 0.76 -27.71
CA ILE A 173 -6.79 1.55 -28.94
C ILE A 173 -5.60 1.27 -29.86
N LYS A 174 -5.87 0.84 -31.09
CA LYS A 174 -4.83 0.62 -32.11
C LYS A 174 -4.17 1.96 -32.48
N GLY A 175 -2.83 1.97 -32.53
CA GLY A 175 -2.02 3.12 -32.93
C GLY A 175 -1.40 3.89 -31.77
N LYS A 176 -0.65 4.97 -32.08
CA LYS A 176 -0.02 5.81 -31.06
C LYS A 176 -1.06 6.68 -30.36
N THR A 177 -1.30 6.44 -29.07
CA THR A 177 -2.14 7.30 -28.24
C THR A 177 -1.28 8.28 -27.45
N PRO A 178 -1.56 9.59 -27.47
CA PRO A 178 -0.87 10.55 -26.61
C PRO A 178 -1.18 10.25 -25.13
N LYS A 179 -0.21 10.54 -24.24
CA LYS A 179 -0.43 10.43 -22.79
C LYS A 179 -1.59 11.34 -22.38
N ALA A 180 -2.65 10.75 -21.85
CA ALA A 180 -3.85 11.47 -21.45
C ALA A 180 -3.67 12.19 -20.10
N PHE A 181 -2.90 11.57 -19.20
CA PHE A 181 -2.64 12.09 -17.87
C PHE A 181 -1.16 12.30 -17.61
N LYS A 182 -0.83 13.40 -16.91
CA LYS A 182 0.49 13.61 -16.32
C LYS A 182 0.64 12.68 -15.10
N THR A 183 1.80 12.06 -14.97
CA THR A 183 2.13 11.14 -13.86
C THR A 183 3.34 11.69 -13.11
N SER A 184 3.31 11.70 -11.78
CA SER A 184 4.49 11.98 -10.96
C SER A 184 4.47 11.13 -9.69
N ALA A 185 5.62 11.05 -9.01
CA ALA A 185 5.74 10.42 -7.70
C ALA A 185 5.22 11.31 -6.56
N GLN A 186 4.78 12.54 -6.85
CA GLN A 186 4.24 13.46 -5.84
C GLN A 186 2.73 13.22 -5.67
N PRO A 187 2.27 12.93 -4.45
CA PRO A 187 0.86 12.65 -4.24
C PRO A 187 0.02 13.93 -4.32
N GLY A 188 -1.23 13.79 -4.75
CA GLY A 188 -2.15 14.93 -4.94
C GLY A 188 -1.97 15.67 -6.27
N LEU A 189 -1.32 15.06 -7.27
CA LEU A 189 -1.24 15.59 -8.63
C LEU A 189 -2.62 15.63 -9.32
N THR A 190 -3.36 14.52 -9.26
CA THR A 190 -4.75 14.46 -9.73
C THR A 190 -5.66 15.07 -8.68
N GLN A 191 -6.06 16.33 -8.87
CA GLN A 191 -6.87 17.10 -7.90
C GLN A 191 -8.36 17.18 -8.27
N ALA A 192 -8.71 16.82 -9.49
CA ALA A 192 -10.08 16.76 -9.97
C ALA A 192 -10.31 15.42 -10.68
N ILE A 193 -11.57 14.98 -10.72
CA ILE A 193 -11.98 13.85 -11.54
C ILE A 193 -11.74 14.23 -13.00
N SER A 194 -11.10 13.36 -13.76
CA SER A 194 -10.80 13.68 -15.15
C SER A 194 -12.05 13.64 -16.03
N THR A 195 -11.89 14.24 -17.21
CA THR A 195 -12.81 13.97 -18.32
C THR A 195 -12.80 12.48 -18.66
N ARG A 196 -13.93 12.03 -19.22
CA ARG A 196 -14.16 10.64 -19.62
C ARG A 196 -13.08 10.18 -20.62
N LEU A 197 -12.29 9.17 -20.25
CA LEU A 197 -11.22 8.63 -21.08
C LEU A 197 -11.68 7.36 -21.81
N LYS A 198 -11.56 7.31 -23.13
CA LYS A 198 -11.79 6.08 -23.90
C LYS A 198 -10.60 5.13 -23.75
N LEU A 199 -10.86 3.90 -23.33
CA LEU A 199 -9.85 2.83 -23.16
C LEU A 199 -9.89 1.81 -24.30
N SER A 200 -11.07 1.47 -24.81
CA SER A 200 -11.27 0.50 -25.88
C SER A 200 -12.38 0.95 -26.83
N ILE A 201 -12.27 0.57 -28.10
CA ILE A 201 -13.26 0.85 -29.14
C ILE A 201 -14.23 -0.34 -29.30
N GLU A 202 -13.72 -1.57 -29.22
CA GLU A 202 -14.51 -2.80 -29.41
C GLU A 202 -14.14 -3.85 -28.36
N PRO A 203 -14.95 -4.00 -27.29
CA PRO A 203 -16.14 -3.21 -26.95
C PRO A 203 -15.79 -1.78 -26.47
N LEU A 204 -16.78 -0.89 -26.47
CA LEU A 204 -16.64 0.48 -25.97
C LEU A 204 -16.43 0.47 -24.46
N ILE A 205 -15.24 0.89 -24.02
CA ILE A 205 -14.90 0.99 -22.60
C ILE A 205 -14.39 2.40 -22.31
N TYR A 206 -14.96 3.03 -21.30
CA TYR A 206 -14.53 4.32 -20.79
C TYR A 206 -14.09 4.21 -19.34
N ALA A 207 -13.17 5.08 -18.95
CA ALA A 207 -12.75 5.21 -17.56
C ALA A 207 -12.67 6.66 -17.10
N PHE A 208 -12.77 6.83 -15.79
CA PHE A 208 -12.59 8.11 -15.11
C PHE A 208 -11.36 8.02 -14.20
N ASP A 209 -10.39 8.94 -14.36
CA ASP A 209 -9.31 9.08 -13.38
C ASP A 209 -9.82 9.86 -12.18
N THR A 210 -9.50 9.38 -10.98
CA THR A 210 -9.93 10.02 -9.74
C THR A 210 -8.74 10.52 -8.93
N PRO A 211 -8.91 11.60 -8.14
CA PRO A 211 -7.96 11.91 -7.10
C PRO A 211 -7.67 10.70 -6.22
N GLY A 212 -6.43 10.55 -5.79
CA GLY A 212 -6.09 9.54 -4.79
C GLY A 212 -6.75 9.89 -3.46
N VAL A 213 -7.42 8.93 -2.83
CA VAL A 213 -8.08 9.14 -1.53
C VAL A 213 -7.26 8.46 -0.46
N MET A 214 -6.67 9.27 0.41
CA MET A 214 -5.97 8.78 1.60
C MET A 214 -6.97 8.27 2.65
N LEU A 215 -6.50 7.57 3.67
CA LEU A 215 -7.29 7.34 4.88
C LEU A 215 -7.56 8.70 5.57
N PRO A 216 -8.82 9.02 5.93
CA PRO A 216 -9.13 10.26 6.64
C PRO A 216 -8.54 10.27 8.05
N PHE A 217 -8.37 9.09 8.64
CA PHE A 217 -7.81 8.87 9.96
C PHE A 217 -6.82 7.70 9.90
N LEU A 218 -5.69 7.85 10.58
CA LEU A 218 -4.61 6.86 10.55
C LEU A 218 -4.60 5.94 11.77
N GLY A 219 -5.44 6.17 12.77
CA GLY A 219 -5.45 5.43 14.04
C GLY A 219 -4.93 6.27 15.20
N GLN A 220 -5.00 5.71 16.41
CA GLN A 220 -4.46 6.32 17.64
C GLN A 220 -3.17 5.63 18.10
N GLY A 221 -2.38 6.33 18.91
CA GLY A 221 -1.20 5.79 19.55
C GLY A 221 -0.16 5.23 18.58
N VAL A 222 0.52 4.16 19.01
CA VAL A 222 1.62 3.53 18.26
C VAL A 222 1.14 2.92 16.95
N ARG A 223 -0.04 2.27 16.93
CA ARG A 223 -0.63 1.67 15.72
C ARG A 223 -0.86 2.72 14.64
N GLY A 224 -1.41 3.88 15.01
CA GLY A 224 -1.65 4.96 14.05
C GLY A 224 -0.37 5.61 13.52
N ALA A 225 0.63 5.77 14.39
CA ALA A 225 1.95 6.27 13.99
C ALA A 225 2.64 5.31 13.02
N GLU A 226 2.61 4.01 13.30
CA GLU A 226 3.16 2.98 12.42
C GLU A 226 2.46 2.95 11.06
N ARG A 227 1.12 2.99 11.05
CA ARG A 227 0.34 3.06 9.81
C ARG A 227 0.75 4.26 8.95
N GLY A 228 0.93 5.42 9.57
CA GLY A 228 1.39 6.63 8.90
C GLY A 228 2.80 6.51 8.30
N VAL A 229 3.75 5.95 9.05
CA VAL A 229 5.13 5.72 8.58
C VAL A 229 5.16 4.71 7.42
N LYS A 230 4.42 3.60 7.52
CA LYS A 230 4.27 2.62 6.43
C LYS A 230 3.76 3.29 5.16
N LEU A 231 2.69 4.08 5.27
CA LEU A 231 2.11 4.80 4.14
C LEU A 231 3.05 5.87 3.57
N ALA A 232 3.84 6.55 4.40
CA ALA A 232 4.88 7.47 3.94
C ALA A 232 6.00 6.74 3.18
N LEU A 233 6.40 5.54 3.62
CA LEU A 233 7.44 4.74 2.95
C LEU A 233 7.03 4.31 1.54
N ILE A 234 5.76 4.01 1.27
CA ILE A 234 5.28 3.74 -0.10
C ILE A 234 5.00 5.00 -0.94
N ALA A 235 5.37 6.17 -0.43
CA ALA A 235 5.06 7.49 -1.00
C ALA A 235 3.56 7.81 -1.06
N GLY A 236 2.73 7.22 -0.19
CA GLY A 236 1.30 7.54 -0.11
C GLY A 236 1.01 8.94 0.44
N ILE A 237 1.94 9.50 1.22
CA ILE A 237 1.84 10.81 1.88
C ILE A 237 2.82 11.80 1.23
N LYS A 238 2.43 13.09 1.19
CA LYS A 238 3.25 14.17 0.61
C LYS A 238 4.64 14.24 1.25
N GLU A 239 5.65 14.43 0.41
CA GLU A 239 7.04 14.65 0.87
C GLU A 239 7.14 15.88 1.78
N GLY A 240 8.04 15.81 2.77
CA GLY A 240 8.22 16.83 3.80
C GLY A 240 7.23 16.77 4.96
N MET A 241 6.17 15.93 4.89
CA MET A 241 5.28 15.68 6.04
C MET A 241 5.90 14.72 7.07
N TYR A 242 6.93 13.97 6.66
CA TYR A 242 7.72 13.09 7.49
C TYR A 242 9.20 13.41 7.28
N ASP A 243 9.97 13.36 8.36
CA ASP A 243 11.43 13.42 8.28
C ASP A 243 11.99 12.12 7.68
N MET A 244 12.94 12.26 6.76
CA MET A 244 13.52 11.11 6.06
C MET A 244 14.37 10.26 7.00
N ASN A 245 15.02 10.84 8.02
CA ASN A 245 15.78 10.04 8.99
C ASN A 245 14.83 9.17 9.82
N THR A 246 13.69 9.70 10.25
CA THR A 246 12.66 8.90 10.94
C THR A 246 12.14 7.75 10.07
N LEU A 247 11.86 8.02 8.79
CA LEU A 247 11.44 6.96 7.86
C LEU A 247 12.54 5.91 7.65
N ALA A 248 13.79 6.34 7.53
CA ALA A 248 14.95 5.47 7.41
C ALA A 248 15.18 4.61 8.66
N ALA A 249 15.01 5.18 9.86
CA ALA A 249 15.14 4.46 11.12
C ALA A 249 14.07 3.36 11.26
N TYR A 250 12.80 3.66 10.96
CA TYR A 250 11.76 2.63 10.95
C TYR A 250 11.98 1.59 9.86
N LEU A 251 12.43 2.01 8.67
CA LEU A 251 12.77 1.08 7.59
C LEU A 251 13.90 0.12 8.01
N LEU A 252 14.98 0.64 8.60
CA LEU A 252 16.09 -0.15 9.12
C LEU A 252 15.62 -1.13 10.20
N TYR A 253 14.81 -0.66 11.15
CA TYR A 253 14.16 -1.49 12.16
C TYR A 253 13.39 -2.65 11.52
N ARG A 254 12.50 -2.36 10.56
CA ARG A 254 11.67 -3.38 9.90
C ARG A 254 12.49 -4.40 9.15
N LEU A 255 13.56 -3.98 8.47
CA LEU A 255 14.42 -4.92 7.73
C LEU A 255 15.17 -5.86 8.68
N ASN A 256 15.69 -5.35 9.80
CA ASN A 256 16.33 -6.21 10.81
C ASN A 256 15.34 -7.12 11.54
N VAL A 257 14.09 -6.70 11.75
CA VAL A 257 13.04 -7.56 12.33
C VAL A 257 12.67 -8.70 11.39
N LEU A 258 12.52 -8.41 10.10
CA LEU A 258 12.16 -9.42 9.10
C LEU A 258 13.30 -10.43 8.85
N ASP A 259 14.54 -9.98 9.00
CA ASP A 259 15.72 -10.82 8.87
C ASP A 259 16.87 -10.26 9.72
N PRO A 260 17.09 -10.79 10.93
CA PRO A 260 18.16 -10.30 11.81
C PRO A 260 19.55 -10.80 11.43
N ILE A 261 19.67 -11.76 10.51
CA ILE A 261 20.96 -12.41 10.18
C ILE A 261 21.56 -11.78 8.92
N SER A 262 20.78 -11.65 7.86
CA SER A 262 21.26 -11.12 6.58
C SER A 262 20.27 -10.13 5.94
N PRO A 263 19.85 -9.08 6.68
CA PRO A 263 18.84 -8.15 6.20
C PRO A 263 19.22 -7.52 4.85
N ALA A 264 18.22 -7.34 4.00
CA ALA A 264 18.39 -6.98 2.59
C ALA A 264 19.21 -5.71 2.34
N TYR A 265 19.33 -4.79 3.31
CA TYR A 265 20.11 -3.57 3.16
C TYR A 265 21.63 -3.81 3.18
N LEU A 266 22.11 -4.97 3.63
CA LEU A 266 23.56 -5.26 3.70
C LEU A 266 24.24 -5.15 2.33
N VAL A 267 23.50 -5.35 1.23
CA VAL A 267 24.00 -5.11 -0.14
C VAL A 267 24.46 -3.67 -0.38
N LEU A 268 23.96 -2.71 0.40
CA LEU A 268 24.35 -1.31 0.35
C LEU A 268 25.64 -1.03 1.12
N LEU A 269 26.12 -1.96 1.94
CA LEU A 269 27.27 -1.82 2.83
C LEU A 269 28.46 -2.67 2.34
N PRO A 270 29.70 -2.37 2.79
CA PRO A 270 30.87 -3.18 2.45
C PRO A 270 30.66 -4.66 2.78
N GLU A 271 31.24 -5.56 1.99
CA GLU A 271 31.16 -6.99 2.25
C GLU A 271 31.69 -7.35 3.64
N GLY A 272 31.03 -8.29 4.31
CA GLY A 272 31.35 -8.68 5.69
C GLY A 272 30.78 -7.77 6.79
N THR A 273 30.11 -6.67 6.43
CA THR A 273 29.41 -5.82 7.41
C THR A 273 28.31 -6.61 8.13
N GLN A 274 28.32 -6.57 9.46
CA GLN A 274 27.28 -7.19 10.29
C GLN A 274 25.99 -6.33 10.30
N PRO A 275 24.82 -6.93 10.60
CA PRO A 275 23.57 -6.18 10.77
C PRO A 275 23.70 -5.03 11.76
N ILE A 276 23.20 -3.86 11.39
CA ILE A 276 23.26 -2.61 12.16
C ILE A 276 21.84 -2.24 12.62
N ILE A 277 21.71 -2.00 13.93
CA ILE A 277 20.45 -1.58 14.56
C ILE A 277 20.39 -0.06 14.67
N ASP A 278 21.53 0.59 14.94
CA ASP A 278 21.59 2.04 15.10
C ASP A 278 21.47 2.77 13.76
N SER A 279 20.48 3.66 13.65
CA SER A 279 20.21 4.36 12.41
C SER A 279 21.28 5.38 12.04
N GLU A 280 21.95 5.99 13.02
CA GLU A 280 22.97 7.00 12.76
C GLU A 280 24.25 6.35 12.25
N GLU A 281 24.67 5.23 12.85
CA GLU A 281 25.78 4.41 12.37
C GLU A 281 25.52 3.91 10.94
N PHE A 282 24.33 3.36 10.70
CA PHE A 282 23.94 2.86 9.39
C PHE A 282 24.00 3.96 8.31
N LEU A 283 23.39 5.12 8.58
CA LEU A 283 23.39 6.24 7.65
C LEU A 283 24.79 6.81 7.42
N THR A 284 25.64 6.81 8.45
CA THR A 284 27.05 7.22 8.36
C THR A 284 27.82 6.33 7.39
N LYS A 285 27.67 5.00 7.48
CA LYS A 285 28.34 4.07 6.55
C LYS A 285 27.84 4.24 5.11
N ILE A 286 26.54 4.46 4.90
CA ILE A 286 26.01 4.78 3.57
C ILE A 286 26.60 6.09 3.06
N ALA A 287 26.60 7.15 3.87
CA ALA A 287 27.09 8.46 3.49
C ALA A 287 28.58 8.41 3.10
N GLN A 288 29.40 7.71 3.89
CA GLN A 288 30.83 7.50 3.61
C GLN A 288 31.02 6.75 2.29
N ARG A 289 30.35 5.61 2.11
CA ARG A 289 30.47 4.79 0.90
C ARG A 289 30.08 5.54 -0.36
N MET A 290 29.03 6.35 -0.27
CA MET A 290 28.46 7.07 -1.41
C MET A 290 29.06 8.48 -1.61
N GLY A 291 30.04 8.87 -0.79
CA GLY A 291 30.64 10.20 -0.86
C GLY A 291 29.64 11.35 -0.61
N MET A 292 28.64 11.14 0.24
CA MET A 292 27.63 12.13 0.56
C MET A 292 28.14 13.08 1.63
N VAL A 293 28.72 14.20 1.21
CA VAL A 293 29.35 15.19 2.09
C VAL A 293 28.74 16.58 1.85
N LYS A 294 28.49 17.33 2.92
CA LYS A 294 28.06 18.74 2.93
C LYS A 294 29.29 19.67 2.89
N ARG A 295 29.03 20.98 2.80
CA ARG A 295 30.08 21.99 3.01
C ARG A 295 30.68 21.83 4.41
N GLY A 296 31.99 21.97 4.53
CA GLY A 296 32.70 21.77 5.80
C GLY A 296 33.16 20.34 6.08
N ALA A 297 33.10 19.45 5.07
CA ALA A 297 33.52 18.04 5.19
C ALA A 297 32.67 17.18 6.15
N GLU A 298 31.47 17.64 6.52
CA GLU A 298 30.51 16.87 7.32
C GLU A 298 29.68 15.92 6.45
N LEU A 299 29.38 14.72 6.95
CA LEU A 299 28.58 13.73 6.22
C LEU A 299 27.10 14.16 6.10
N ASP A 300 26.51 13.92 4.93
CA ASP A 300 25.11 14.25 4.66
C ASP A 300 24.17 13.07 4.97
N LEU A 301 23.86 12.88 6.25
CA LEU A 301 22.96 11.82 6.70
C LEU A 301 21.54 11.95 6.13
N SER A 302 21.05 13.18 5.94
CA SER A 302 19.72 13.44 5.35
C SER A 302 19.64 12.92 3.91
N ARG A 303 20.71 13.13 3.12
CA ARG A 303 20.81 12.60 1.76
C ARG A 303 20.94 11.08 1.75
N ALA A 304 21.68 10.50 2.70
CA ALA A 304 21.78 9.06 2.87
C ALA A 304 20.42 8.42 3.22
N ALA A 305 19.64 9.05 4.11
CA ALA A 305 18.31 8.59 4.48
C ALA A 305 17.34 8.63 3.28
N ALA A 306 17.32 9.73 2.53
CA ALA A 306 16.52 9.84 1.32
C ALA A 306 16.91 8.80 0.26
N TYR A 307 18.21 8.55 0.09
CA TYR A 307 18.72 7.49 -0.77
C TYR A 307 18.23 6.11 -0.34
N PHE A 308 18.33 5.79 0.95
CA PHE A 308 17.94 4.48 1.48
C PHE A 308 16.44 4.21 1.30
N VAL A 309 15.59 5.20 1.60
CA VAL A 309 14.14 5.09 1.37
C VAL A 309 13.83 4.93 -0.12
N ARG A 310 14.54 5.64 -1.00
CA ARG A 310 14.37 5.49 -2.46
C ARG A 310 14.79 4.10 -2.93
N TRP A 311 15.96 3.61 -2.50
CA TRP A 311 16.43 2.27 -2.81
C TRP A 311 15.40 1.21 -2.41
N TRP A 312 14.79 1.32 -1.22
CA TRP A 312 13.75 0.40 -0.82
C TRP A 312 12.49 0.47 -1.70
N ARG A 313 12.11 1.69 -2.11
CA ARG A 313 10.95 1.90 -2.99
C ARG A 313 11.11 1.29 -4.38
N GLU A 314 12.34 1.16 -4.87
CA GLU A 314 12.68 0.74 -6.23
C GLU A 314 13.13 -0.73 -6.30
N GLU A 315 13.89 -1.21 -5.32
CA GLU A 315 14.52 -2.54 -5.34
C GLU A 315 14.43 -3.27 -4.00
N GLY A 316 14.69 -2.56 -2.89
CA GLY A 316 14.84 -3.17 -1.58
C GLY A 316 13.58 -3.85 -1.07
N GLY A 317 12.38 -3.42 -1.49
CA GLY A 317 11.11 -4.06 -1.12
C GLY A 317 11.01 -5.54 -1.52
N LEU A 318 11.49 -5.89 -2.72
CA LEU A 318 11.52 -7.28 -3.18
C LEU A 318 12.55 -8.10 -2.41
N ARG A 319 13.75 -7.54 -2.21
CA ARG A 319 14.84 -8.19 -1.48
C ARG A 319 14.50 -8.44 -0.02
N ALA A 320 13.83 -7.49 0.63
CA ALA A 320 13.46 -7.53 2.05
C ALA A 320 12.52 -8.68 2.44
N ALA A 321 11.76 -9.22 1.49
CA ALA A 321 10.82 -10.30 1.73
C ALA A 321 11.20 -11.59 0.98
N SER A 322 12.35 -11.59 0.29
CA SER A 322 12.90 -12.80 -0.33
C SER A 322 13.41 -13.71 0.78
N PRO A 323 12.86 -14.91 1.01
CA PRO A 323 13.14 -15.63 2.23
C PRO A 323 14.48 -16.36 2.17
N HIS A 324 15.07 -16.55 3.36
CA HIS A 324 16.10 -17.57 3.62
C HIS A 324 15.54 -19.01 3.66
N TYR A 325 14.26 -19.22 3.32
CA TYR A 325 13.58 -20.52 3.38
C TYR A 325 14.28 -21.62 2.55
N HIS A 326 14.76 -21.31 1.35
CA HIS A 326 15.49 -22.27 0.53
C HIS A 326 16.79 -22.74 1.19
N LEU A 327 17.41 -21.92 2.04
CA LEU A 327 18.63 -22.31 2.76
C LEU A 327 18.33 -23.27 3.93
N LEU A 328 17.15 -23.17 4.56
CA LEU A 328 16.72 -24.12 5.59
C LEU A 328 16.42 -25.50 4.98
N PHE A 329 15.78 -25.54 3.80
CA PHE A 329 15.55 -26.78 3.06
C PHE A 329 16.84 -27.39 2.50
N ALA A 330 17.73 -26.58 1.94
CA ALA A 330 19.02 -27.05 1.42
C ALA A 330 19.91 -27.62 2.54
N ALA A 331 19.91 -27.01 3.72
CA ALA A 331 20.71 -27.47 4.86
C ALA A 331 20.15 -28.72 5.56
N ASN A 332 18.85 -29.04 5.41
CA ASN A 332 18.26 -30.27 5.95
C ASN A 332 18.57 -31.53 5.12
N LYS A 333 19.19 -31.39 3.94
CA LYS A 333 19.70 -32.53 3.15
C LYS A 333 21.10 -33.00 3.57
N ASP A 334 21.82 -32.19 4.35
CA ASP A 334 23.12 -32.57 4.92
C ASP A 334 22.92 -33.05 6.37
N GLU A 335 22.76 -34.37 6.54
CA GLU A 335 22.46 -35.05 7.80
C GLU A 335 23.53 -34.91 8.91
N THR A 336 24.59 -34.13 8.73
CA THR A 336 25.78 -34.18 9.61
C THR A 336 25.86 -33.09 10.68
N ASN A 337 24.80 -32.31 10.96
CA ASN A 337 24.91 -31.26 11.99
C ASN A 337 23.68 -31.19 12.92
N THR A 338 23.68 -32.08 13.92
CA THR A 338 22.64 -32.26 14.94
C THR A 338 22.59 -31.20 16.05
N ASN A 339 23.34 -30.09 15.93
CA ASN A 339 23.40 -29.02 16.93
C ASN A 339 23.05 -27.63 16.34
N ARG A 340 21.96 -27.51 15.61
CA ARG A 340 21.38 -26.18 15.33
C ARG A 340 20.33 -25.86 16.38
N GLU A 341 20.63 -24.84 17.18
CA GLU A 341 19.77 -24.31 18.23
C GLU A 341 18.33 -24.13 17.70
N ASN A 342 17.37 -24.51 18.53
CA ASN A 342 15.92 -24.48 18.30
C ASN A 342 15.41 -23.02 18.32
N THR A 343 16.01 -22.14 17.52
CA THR A 343 15.72 -20.70 17.54
C THR A 343 14.56 -20.42 16.61
N ASP A 344 13.52 -19.78 17.14
CA ASP A 344 12.43 -19.24 16.33
C ASP A 344 12.95 -18.12 15.43
N PHE A 345 12.44 -18.06 14.20
CA PHE A 345 12.78 -17.05 13.22
C PHE A 345 11.57 -16.18 12.89
N THR A 346 11.78 -14.88 12.78
CA THR A 346 10.76 -13.97 12.24
C THR A 346 10.68 -14.15 10.72
N HIS A 347 9.47 -14.18 10.20
CA HIS A 347 9.21 -14.17 8.77
C HIS A 347 8.11 -13.17 8.43
N GLY A 348 8.01 -12.77 7.17
CA GLY A 348 7.01 -11.78 6.75
C GLY A 348 6.95 -11.59 5.25
N TRP A 349 5.91 -10.88 4.82
CA TRP A 349 5.64 -10.57 3.43
C TRP A 349 5.19 -9.13 3.26
N GLY A 350 5.96 -8.33 2.51
CA GLY A 350 5.78 -6.88 2.51
C GLY A 350 5.94 -6.32 3.93
N PHE A 351 5.21 -5.25 4.25
CA PHE A 351 5.28 -4.58 5.56
C PHE A 351 4.08 -4.80 6.46
N ASP A 352 3.02 -5.44 5.95
CA ASP A 352 1.82 -5.73 6.73
C ASP A 352 1.86 -7.08 7.42
N PHE A 353 2.75 -7.98 6.97
CA PHE A 353 2.80 -9.34 7.48
C PHE A 353 4.10 -9.63 8.21
N GLU A 354 3.94 -10.20 9.39
CA GLU A 354 5.03 -10.62 10.26
C GLU A 354 4.51 -11.74 11.17
N TRP A 355 5.25 -12.84 11.26
CA TRP A 355 4.96 -13.96 12.16
C TRP A 355 6.24 -14.66 12.59
N GLN A 356 6.19 -15.38 13.70
CA GLN A 356 7.27 -16.25 14.14
C GLN A 356 7.09 -17.63 13.54
N ILE A 357 8.20 -18.27 13.19
CA ILE A 357 8.24 -19.66 12.75
C ILE A 357 9.23 -20.43 13.60
N SER A 358 8.78 -21.55 14.15
CA SER A 358 9.64 -22.48 14.86
C SER A 358 10.13 -23.58 13.91
N PRO A 359 11.36 -24.11 14.05
CA PRO A 359 11.83 -25.27 13.29
C PRO A 359 10.86 -26.47 13.35
N ARG A 360 10.11 -26.59 14.46
CA ARG A 360 9.08 -27.62 14.69
C ARG A 360 7.85 -27.48 13.79
N ASP A 361 7.56 -26.27 13.29
CA ASP A 361 6.48 -26.04 12.34
C ASP A 361 6.75 -26.76 11.00
N PHE A 362 8.02 -27.12 10.76
CA PHE A 362 8.48 -27.79 9.54
C PHE A 362 9.04 -29.20 9.77
N THR A 363 9.10 -29.73 11.00
CA THR A 363 9.62 -31.09 11.25
C THR A 363 8.80 -32.18 10.54
N ASN A 364 7.54 -31.89 10.21
CA ASN A 364 6.67 -32.77 9.42
C ASN A 364 6.51 -32.32 7.95
N ALA A 365 7.19 -31.25 7.53
CA ALA A 365 7.15 -30.73 6.17
C ALA A 365 8.21 -31.45 5.31
N ILE A 366 7.85 -32.64 4.84
CA ILE A 366 8.71 -33.48 4.00
C ILE A 366 8.82 -32.91 2.56
N ASP A 367 7.88 -32.04 2.15
CA ASP A 367 7.75 -31.51 0.78
C ASP A 367 7.32 -30.02 0.74
N GLU A 368 7.55 -29.34 -0.39
CA GLU A 368 7.21 -27.92 -0.65
C GLU A 368 5.72 -27.61 -0.41
N SER A 369 4.84 -28.59 -0.61
CA SER A 369 3.39 -28.46 -0.37
C SER A 369 3.03 -28.17 1.09
N ASN A 370 3.79 -28.71 2.04
CA ASN A 370 3.54 -28.50 3.48
C ASN A 370 3.96 -27.09 3.91
N VAL A 371 5.01 -26.53 3.30
CA VAL A 371 5.46 -25.15 3.54
C VAL A 371 4.42 -24.14 3.10
N ALA A 372 3.89 -24.32 1.88
CA ALA A 372 2.83 -23.46 1.36
C ALA A 372 1.61 -23.46 2.28
N SER A 373 1.29 -24.60 2.90
CA SER A 373 0.19 -24.74 3.86
C SER A 373 0.44 -23.99 5.17
N VAL A 374 1.66 -24.04 5.71
CA VAL A 374 2.04 -23.27 6.92
C VAL A 374 1.98 -21.76 6.63
N VAL A 375 2.55 -21.32 5.50
CA VAL A 375 2.50 -19.91 5.08
C VAL A 375 1.05 -19.44 4.90
N GLN A 376 0.20 -20.24 4.27
CA GLN A 376 -1.24 -19.96 4.13
C GLN A 376 -1.89 -19.71 5.49
N LEU A 377 -1.69 -20.61 6.45
CA LEU A 377 -2.28 -20.53 7.78
C LEU A 377 -1.79 -19.28 8.54
N LYS A 378 -0.48 -19.02 8.55
CA LYS A 378 0.08 -17.83 9.21
C LYS A 378 -0.41 -16.53 8.59
N MET A 379 -0.54 -16.50 7.26
CA MET A 379 -1.06 -15.34 6.56
C MET A 379 -2.54 -15.09 6.88
N GLU A 380 -3.35 -16.14 7.01
CA GLU A 380 -4.74 -16.05 7.46
C GLU A 380 -4.85 -15.52 8.89
N GLU A 381 -4.03 -16.01 9.82
CA GLU A 381 -3.96 -15.50 11.19
C GLU A 381 -3.64 -13.99 11.25
N CYS A 382 -2.70 -13.53 10.41
CA CYS A 382 -2.37 -12.10 10.30
C CYS A 382 -3.55 -11.28 9.77
N ILE A 383 -4.26 -11.78 8.75
CA ILE A 383 -5.44 -11.11 8.19
C ILE A 383 -6.55 -11.02 9.23
N ASP A 384 -6.81 -12.11 9.96
CA ASP A 384 -7.85 -12.14 10.99
C ASP A 384 -7.56 -11.16 12.12
N ARG A 385 -6.31 -11.12 12.59
CA ARG A 385 -5.88 -10.14 13.58
C ARG A 385 -6.09 -8.71 13.10
N TYR A 386 -5.70 -8.42 11.86
CA TYR A 386 -5.91 -7.10 11.25
C TYR A 386 -7.40 -6.73 11.18
N LEU A 387 -8.26 -7.66 10.77
CA LEU A 387 -9.71 -7.40 10.66
C LEU A 387 -10.31 -7.10 12.03
N ILE A 388 -10.00 -7.91 13.04
CA ILE A 388 -10.44 -7.71 14.44
C ILE A 388 -9.96 -6.35 14.96
N ASP A 389 -8.67 -6.07 14.85
CA ASP A 389 -8.07 -4.80 15.29
C ASP A 389 -8.75 -3.60 14.61
N SER A 390 -9.06 -3.74 13.31
CA SER A 390 -9.68 -2.65 12.57
C SER A 390 -11.16 -2.45 12.93
N GLU A 391 -11.89 -3.52 13.27
CA GLU A 391 -13.26 -3.41 13.78
C GLU A 391 -13.31 -2.77 15.17
N GLU A 392 -12.35 -3.09 16.03
CA GLU A 392 -12.18 -2.43 17.34
C GLU A 392 -11.92 -0.94 17.17
N GLU A 393 -10.99 -0.56 16.30
CA GLU A 393 -10.72 0.85 15.98
C GLU A 393 -11.96 1.59 15.47
N ASP A 394 -12.78 0.95 14.62
CA ASP A 394 -14.02 1.55 14.10
C ASP A 394 -15.07 1.71 15.21
N ARG A 395 -15.18 0.73 16.13
CA ARG A 395 -16.07 0.82 17.31
C ARG A 395 -15.64 1.96 18.23
N ASP A 396 -14.36 2.05 18.54
CA ASP A 396 -13.80 3.12 19.37
C ASP A 396 -14.00 4.51 18.73
N GLU A 397 -13.82 4.62 17.41
CA GLU A 397 -14.10 5.87 16.69
C GLU A 397 -15.59 6.26 16.75
N SER A 398 -16.49 5.28 16.63
CA SER A 398 -17.94 5.51 16.73
C SER A 398 -18.36 5.94 18.15
N ASN A 399 -17.67 5.47 19.18
CA ASN A 399 -17.91 5.79 20.59
C ASN A 399 -17.41 7.19 21.00
N ILE A 400 -16.49 7.81 20.24
CA ILE A 400 -15.97 9.18 20.45
C ILE A 400 -16.96 10.28 19.95
N SER A 401 -18.25 9.91 19.84
CA SER A 401 -19.33 10.56 19.10
C SER A 401 -19.44 12.10 19.19
N ALA A 402 -19.61 12.69 18.00
CA ALA A 402 -20.09 14.04 17.63
C ALA A 402 -19.36 15.27 18.19
N THR A 403 -19.07 15.32 19.48
CA THR A 403 -18.56 16.52 20.18
C THR A 403 -17.09 16.80 19.84
N GLN A 404 -16.27 15.74 19.71
CA GLN A 404 -14.87 15.87 19.34
C GLN A 404 -14.68 16.20 17.86
N ARG A 405 -15.50 15.61 16.96
CA ARG A 405 -15.55 15.99 15.54
C ARG A 405 -15.92 17.47 15.35
N LYS A 406 -16.88 17.98 16.15
CA LYS A 406 -17.27 19.40 16.16
C LYS A 406 -16.16 20.29 16.75
N LYS A 407 -15.45 19.84 17.80
CA LYS A 407 -14.26 20.54 18.35
C LYS A 407 -13.13 20.61 17.33
N GLN A 408 -12.81 19.53 16.63
CA GLN A 408 -11.73 19.50 15.63
C GLN A 408 -12.05 20.38 14.41
N LEU A 409 -13.29 20.40 13.94
CA LEU A 409 -13.75 21.32 12.90
C LEU A 409 -13.62 22.79 13.36
N THR A 410 -14.07 23.09 14.59
CA THR A 410 -13.99 24.45 15.16
C THR A 410 -12.53 24.90 15.39
N ILE A 411 -11.63 23.99 15.81
CA ILE A 411 -10.20 24.28 15.99
C ILE A 411 -9.54 24.54 14.64
N GLY A 412 -9.85 23.76 13.61
CA GLY A 412 -9.35 23.96 12.24
C GLY A 412 -9.82 25.27 11.61
N GLU A 413 -11.08 25.68 11.86
CA GLU A 413 -11.59 26.98 11.42
C GLU A 413 -10.92 28.16 12.15
N LYS A 414 -10.72 28.04 13.47
CA LYS A 414 -10.00 29.06 14.26
C LYS A 414 -8.54 29.21 13.79
N ALA A 415 -7.85 28.12 13.52
CA ALA A 415 -6.48 28.15 12.98
C ALA A 415 -6.42 28.81 11.59
N ARG A 416 -7.39 28.52 10.70
CA ARG A 416 -7.49 29.18 9.38
C ARG A 416 -7.76 30.68 9.48
N ARG A 417 -8.62 31.10 10.41
CA ARG A 417 -8.86 32.53 10.67
C ARG A 417 -7.59 33.20 11.18
N ARG A 418 -6.89 32.59 12.13
CA ARG A 418 -5.63 33.12 12.68
C ARG A 418 -4.54 33.28 11.62
N ALA A 419 -4.34 32.27 10.78
CA ALA A 419 -3.39 32.31 9.67
C ALA A 419 -3.75 33.38 8.60
N LYS A 420 -5.05 33.59 8.32
CA LYS A 420 -5.49 34.70 7.44
C LYS A 420 -5.18 36.07 8.04
N TYR A 421 -5.41 36.24 9.35
CA TYR A 421 -5.11 37.48 10.05
C TYR A 421 -3.60 37.77 10.07
N GLU A 422 -2.77 36.79 10.38
CA GLU A 422 -1.30 36.92 10.38
C GLU A 422 -0.74 37.23 8.98
N LYS A 423 -1.35 36.69 7.93
CA LYS A 423 -0.96 36.98 6.54
C LYS A 423 -1.36 38.40 6.10
N ALA A 424 -2.50 38.89 6.59
CA ALA A 424 -2.97 40.26 6.33
C ALA A 424 -2.21 41.32 7.15
N SER A 425 -1.79 41.00 8.38
CA SER A 425 -0.97 41.90 9.19
C SER A 425 0.45 42.03 8.63
N SER A 426 1.05 40.92 8.22
CA SER A 426 2.38 40.91 7.59
C SER A 426 2.41 41.60 6.22
N SER A 427 1.34 41.56 5.43
CA SER A 427 1.25 42.35 4.20
C SER A 427 1.09 43.84 4.45
N ARG A 428 0.38 44.26 5.51
CA ARG A 428 0.26 45.67 5.89
C ARG A 428 1.58 46.25 6.40
N LEU A 429 2.34 45.48 7.17
CA LEU A 429 3.67 45.87 7.65
C LEU A 429 4.72 45.99 6.52
N LYS A 430 4.57 45.22 5.44
CA LYS A 430 5.43 45.31 4.26
C LYS A 430 5.11 46.50 3.34
N ASN A 431 3.87 46.97 3.33
CA ASN A 431 3.46 48.13 2.54
C ASN A 431 3.65 49.47 3.29
N ALA A 432 4.04 49.42 4.57
CA ALA A 432 4.29 50.58 5.42
C ALA A 432 5.79 50.83 5.68
N ARG A 433 6.68 50.17 4.92
CA ARG A 433 8.13 50.36 4.96
C ARG A 433 8.65 50.80 3.61
#